data_AF-A0AAU2XHG1-F1
#
_entry.id   AF-A0AAU2XHG1-F1
#
_cell.length_a   1.000
_cell.length_b   1.000
_cell.length_c   1.000
_cell.angle_alpha   90.00
_cell.angle_beta   90.00
_cell.angle_gamma   90.00
#
_symmetry.space_group_name_H-M   'P 1'
#
loop_
_entity.id
_entity.type
_entity.pdbx_description
1 polymer ?
#
loop_
_entity_poly.entity_id
_entity_poly.type
_entity_poly.pdbx_seq_one_letter_code
_entity_poly.pdbx_strand_id
1 'polypeptide(L)'
;MSTPAQPPVDPRLTPVTPLPPRPGPDEPPLAAKTDPPRTVRELVGELRDLGVRTHDVLLVHCRLRGIGPVERGPRGVLAALTEAVGPGGTLVMPTFTELNSDTSLPFQRATYGLSDAEIDAYKQEMPPFDPAWTPASPTMGALPEVLRQAPGAVRSSHPQSSFVARGLLANGIVRHHNPVSHFGEQSPLSRLFSLPDAKVLMLGTGFSAFTAFHLAEYFQPKVATRMYRCVVPDWLGRPSWFSYEDVLLDLADFDLIGAALTDNLTIREGPVGATRAKLVPLIPAVAFAADWMTRHRADGRPTAVA
;
A
#
# COMPACT_ATOMS: atom_id res chain seq x y z
N MET A 1 7.94 60.01 42.61
CA MET A 1 8.04 58.55 42.40
C MET A 1 6.97 58.19 41.39
N SER A 2 7.35 57.98 40.12
CA SER A 2 6.41 57.85 39.01
C SER A 2 6.25 56.37 38.64
N THR A 3 5.01 55.90 38.68
CA THR A 3 4.56 54.55 38.32
C THR A 3 4.77 54.29 36.82
N PRO A 4 5.29 53.13 36.39
CA PRO A 4 5.41 52.84 34.97
C PRO A 4 4.04 52.50 34.35
N ALA A 5 3.78 53.08 33.18
CA ALA A 5 2.57 52.85 32.40
C ALA A 5 2.55 51.44 31.79
N GLN A 6 1.38 50.78 31.84
CA GLN A 6 1.14 49.51 31.15
C GLN A 6 1.06 49.71 29.63
N PRO A 7 1.54 48.73 28.82
CA PRO A 7 1.42 48.79 27.37
C PRO A 7 -0.03 48.56 26.92
N PRO A 8 -0.42 49.05 25.74
CA PRO A 8 -1.80 48.93 25.24
C PRO A 8 -2.11 47.49 24.84
N VAL A 9 -3.31 47.04 25.21
CA VAL A 9 -3.86 45.71 24.87
C VAL A 9 -4.54 45.79 23.50
N ASP A 10 -4.24 44.84 22.60
CA ASP A 10 -4.82 44.75 21.26
C ASP A 10 -6.33 44.42 21.33
N PRO A 11 -7.23 45.26 20.78
CA PRO A 11 -8.68 45.06 20.84
C PRO A 11 -9.20 43.90 19.98
N ARG A 12 -8.33 43.15 19.27
CA ARG A 12 -8.74 42.00 18.43
C ARG A 12 -8.62 40.62 19.12
N LEU A 13 -8.18 40.57 20.37
CA LEU A 13 -8.14 39.33 21.14
C LEU A 13 -9.51 39.07 21.78
N THR A 14 -10.28 38.15 21.20
CA THR A 14 -11.48 37.60 21.85
C THR A 14 -11.08 36.84 23.12
N PRO A 15 -11.83 36.96 24.22
CA PRO A 15 -11.56 36.20 25.43
C PRO A 15 -11.67 34.70 25.13
N VAL A 16 -10.61 33.96 25.43
CA VAL A 16 -10.57 32.51 25.33
C VAL A 16 -11.58 31.95 26.35
N THR A 17 -12.64 31.31 25.86
CA THR A 17 -13.55 30.54 26.71
C THR A 17 -12.73 29.50 27.49
N PRO A 18 -12.85 29.42 28.83
CA PRO A 18 -12.13 28.40 29.59
C PRO A 18 -12.46 27.02 29.03
N LEU A 19 -11.44 26.21 28.76
CA LEU A 19 -11.66 24.80 28.46
C LEU A 19 -12.47 24.18 29.59
N PRO A 20 -13.44 23.29 29.30
CA PRO A 20 -14.12 22.52 30.33
C PRO A 20 -13.08 21.80 31.21
N PRO A 21 -13.34 21.67 32.52
CA PRO A 21 -12.44 20.97 33.42
C PRO A 21 -12.17 19.56 32.89
N ARG A 22 -10.90 19.13 32.95
CA ARG A 22 -10.55 17.75 32.59
C ARG A 22 -11.33 16.80 33.52
N PRO A 23 -11.94 15.73 32.98
CA PRO A 23 -12.59 14.73 33.82
C PRO A 23 -11.58 14.17 34.82
N GLY A 24 -12.05 13.94 36.05
CA GLY A 24 -11.23 13.45 37.14
C GLY A 24 -10.70 12.03 36.89
N PRO A 25 -9.65 11.60 37.62
CA PRO A 25 -9.03 10.28 37.43
C PRO A 25 -9.95 9.08 37.71
N ASP A 26 -11.15 9.31 38.27
CA ASP A 26 -12.12 8.28 38.66
C ASP A 26 -13.40 8.27 37.81
N GLU A 27 -13.47 9.08 36.73
CA GLU A 27 -14.61 9.05 35.82
C GLU A 27 -14.35 7.97 34.74
N PRO A 28 -15.14 6.87 34.68
CA PRO A 28 -14.94 5.86 33.66
C PRO A 28 -15.11 6.53 32.29
N PRO A 29 -14.19 6.33 31.33
CA PRO A 29 -14.28 6.98 30.04
C PRO A 29 -15.64 6.66 29.45
N LEU A 30 -16.38 7.71 29.05
CA LEU A 30 -17.67 7.61 28.39
C LEU A 30 -17.49 6.65 27.21
N ALA A 31 -17.98 5.42 27.36
CA ALA A 31 -17.80 4.39 26.34
C ALA A 31 -18.48 4.88 25.07
N ALA A 32 -17.69 5.30 24.08
CA ALA A 32 -18.21 5.56 22.76
C ALA A 32 -18.96 4.30 22.33
N LYS A 33 -20.25 4.42 22.01
CA LYS A 33 -21.03 3.33 21.41
C LYS A 33 -20.35 2.98 20.08
N THR A 34 -19.43 2.04 20.12
CA THR A 34 -18.86 1.45 18.90
C THR A 34 -19.91 0.50 18.37
N ASP A 35 -20.28 0.66 17.10
CA ASP A 35 -21.11 -0.32 16.40
C ASP A 35 -20.55 -1.74 16.63
N PRO A 36 -21.42 -2.76 16.79
CA PRO A 36 -20.97 -4.12 16.95
C PRO A 36 -20.08 -4.51 15.78
N PRO A 37 -19.02 -5.31 16.02
CA PRO A 37 -18.10 -5.69 14.95
C PRO A 37 -18.84 -6.49 13.86
N ARG A 38 -18.58 -6.13 12.61
CA ARG A 38 -19.06 -6.88 11.44
C ARG A 38 -18.56 -8.31 11.52
N THR A 39 -19.45 -9.27 11.36
CA THR A 39 -19.11 -10.69 11.32
C THR A 39 -18.39 -11.03 10.02
N VAL A 40 -17.63 -12.14 10.02
CA VAL A 40 -17.02 -12.64 8.78
C VAL A 40 -18.07 -12.92 7.71
N ARG A 41 -19.23 -13.48 8.09
CA ARG A 41 -20.32 -13.82 7.17
C ARG A 41 -20.93 -12.58 6.51
N GLU A 42 -21.13 -11.50 7.25
CA GLU A 42 -21.63 -10.24 6.68
C GLU A 42 -20.66 -9.67 5.64
N LEU A 43 -19.36 -9.62 5.97
CA LEU A 43 -18.34 -9.16 5.02
C LEU A 43 -18.27 -10.05 3.77
N VAL A 44 -18.43 -11.37 3.89
CA VAL A 44 -18.50 -12.27 2.73
C VAL A 44 -19.69 -11.92 1.84
N GLY A 45 -20.85 -11.64 2.43
CA GLY A 45 -22.04 -11.18 1.71
C GLY A 45 -21.77 -9.88 0.95
N GLU A 46 -21.25 -8.87 1.64
CA GLU A 46 -20.94 -7.55 1.05
C GLU A 46 -19.89 -7.64 -0.07
N LEU A 47 -18.85 -8.47 0.09
CA LEU A 47 -17.86 -8.72 -0.96
C LEU A 47 -18.50 -9.39 -2.19
N ARG A 48 -19.41 -10.34 -2.00
CA ARG A 48 -20.14 -11.00 -3.09
C ARG A 48 -21.12 -10.06 -3.77
N ASP A 49 -21.82 -9.22 -3.01
CA ASP A 49 -22.71 -8.19 -3.55
C ASP A 49 -21.94 -7.15 -4.38
N LEU A 50 -20.75 -6.76 -3.92
CA LEU A 50 -19.82 -5.91 -4.68
C LEU A 50 -19.41 -6.53 -6.02
N GLY A 51 -19.34 -7.86 -6.12
CA GLY A 51 -18.99 -8.56 -7.35
C GLY A 51 -17.84 -9.54 -7.26
N VAL A 52 -17.29 -9.78 -6.06
CA VAL A 52 -16.31 -10.86 -5.86
C VAL A 52 -16.99 -12.21 -6.13
N ARG A 53 -16.33 -13.06 -6.90
CA ARG A 53 -16.81 -14.38 -7.28
C ARG A 53 -15.84 -15.46 -6.82
N THR A 54 -16.36 -16.68 -6.74
CA THR A 54 -15.53 -17.86 -6.55
C THR A 54 -14.53 -17.98 -7.70
N HIS A 55 -13.31 -18.40 -7.38
CA HIS A 55 -12.17 -18.53 -8.28
C HIS A 55 -11.53 -17.22 -8.77
N ASP A 56 -11.98 -16.07 -8.25
CA ASP A 56 -11.35 -14.78 -8.56
C ASP A 56 -9.87 -14.74 -8.13
N VAL A 57 -9.08 -14.02 -8.92
CA VAL A 57 -7.73 -13.59 -8.56
C VAL A 57 -7.79 -12.12 -8.18
N LEU A 58 -7.58 -11.81 -6.90
CA LEU A 58 -7.73 -10.46 -6.36
C LEU A 58 -6.40 -9.89 -5.89
N LEU A 59 -5.96 -8.80 -6.53
CA LEU A 59 -4.97 -7.90 -5.95
C LEU A 59 -5.68 -6.94 -4.98
N VAL A 60 -5.38 -7.04 -3.69
CA VAL A 60 -6.12 -6.31 -2.64
C VAL A 60 -5.29 -5.16 -2.08
N HIS A 61 -5.89 -3.97 -2.08
CA HIS A 61 -5.43 -2.80 -1.32
C HIS A 61 -6.44 -2.52 -0.21
N CYS A 62 -5.98 -2.31 1.02
CA CYS A 62 -6.89 -2.22 2.16
C CYS A 62 -6.45 -1.18 3.20
N ARG A 63 -7.37 -0.29 3.54
CA ARG A 63 -7.29 0.56 4.74
C ARG A 63 -8.25 0.00 5.78
N LEU A 64 -7.77 -0.93 6.62
CA LEU A 64 -8.57 -1.64 7.63
C LEU A 64 -9.42 -0.72 8.51
N ARG A 65 -8.88 0.44 8.92
CA ARG A 65 -9.62 1.42 9.74
C ARG A 65 -10.89 1.93 9.05
N GLY A 66 -10.90 2.00 7.71
CA GLY A 66 -12.08 2.43 6.94
C GLY A 66 -13.20 1.39 6.92
N ILE A 67 -12.88 0.10 7.04
CA ILE A 67 -13.89 -0.98 7.08
C ILE A 67 -14.69 -0.94 8.38
N GLY A 68 -14.13 -0.37 9.45
CA GLY A 68 -14.71 -0.39 10.79
C GLY A 68 -14.35 -1.67 11.57
N PRO A 69 -14.92 -1.86 12.77
CA PRO A 69 -14.67 -3.04 13.58
C PRO A 69 -15.14 -4.32 12.89
N VAL A 70 -14.28 -5.35 12.86
CA VAL A 70 -14.55 -6.66 12.26
C VAL A 70 -14.24 -7.74 13.30
N GLU A 71 -15.07 -8.76 13.36
CA GLU A 71 -14.85 -9.97 14.17
C GLU A 71 -13.46 -10.56 13.86
N ARG A 72 -12.61 -10.80 14.86
CA ARG A 72 -11.20 -11.23 14.70
C ARG A 72 -10.29 -10.21 13.97
N GLY A 73 -10.72 -8.96 13.85
CA GLY A 73 -9.92 -7.86 13.29
C GLY A 73 -9.39 -8.15 11.89
N PRO A 74 -8.11 -7.86 11.59
CA PRO A 74 -7.51 -8.13 10.28
C PRO A 74 -7.61 -9.60 9.84
N ARG A 75 -7.56 -10.56 10.78
CA ARG A 75 -7.73 -11.99 10.48
C ARG A 75 -9.15 -12.32 10.04
N GLY A 76 -10.15 -11.60 10.56
CA GLY A 76 -11.53 -11.69 10.10
C GLY A 76 -11.71 -11.20 8.67
N VAL A 77 -11.08 -10.06 8.33
CA VAL A 77 -11.07 -9.55 6.95
C VAL A 77 -10.40 -10.54 6.00
N LEU A 78 -9.25 -11.11 6.38
CA LEU A 78 -8.61 -12.15 5.57
C LEU A 78 -9.48 -13.41 5.42
N ALA A 79 -10.17 -13.83 6.49
CA ALA A 79 -11.09 -14.95 6.44
C ALA A 79 -12.24 -14.68 5.47
N ALA A 80 -12.85 -13.49 5.52
CA ALA A 80 -13.92 -13.10 4.61
C ALA A 80 -13.46 -13.07 3.15
N LEU A 81 -12.28 -12.50 2.87
CA LEU A 81 -11.69 -12.52 1.52
C LEU A 81 -11.44 -13.95 1.03
N THR A 82 -10.88 -14.81 1.89
CA THR A 82 -10.60 -16.21 1.56
C THR A 82 -11.89 -16.97 1.24
N GLU A 83 -12.95 -16.78 2.04
CA GLU A 83 -14.24 -17.42 1.82
C GLU A 83 -14.99 -16.87 0.59
N ALA A 84 -14.84 -15.58 0.30
CA ALA A 84 -15.46 -14.94 -0.87
C ALA A 84 -14.90 -15.50 -2.18
N VAL A 85 -13.57 -15.66 -2.29
CA VAL A 85 -12.92 -16.21 -3.51
C VAL A 85 -12.94 -17.75 -3.55
N GLY A 86 -13.12 -18.42 -2.40
CA GLY A 86 -13.21 -19.87 -2.32
C GLY A 86 -11.91 -20.61 -2.64
N PRO A 87 -11.94 -21.97 -2.70
CA PRO A 87 -10.74 -22.80 -2.78
C PRO A 87 -9.96 -22.68 -4.10
N GLY A 88 -10.61 -22.36 -5.21
CA GLY A 88 -9.94 -22.10 -6.49
C GLY A 88 -9.52 -20.63 -6.68
N GLY A 89 -9.83 -19.75 -5.72
CA GLY A 89 -9.46 -18.33 -5.79
C GLY A 89 -8.02 -18.08 -5.38
N THR A 90 -7.55 -16.85 -5.63
CA THR A 90 -6.21 -16.41 -5.21
C THR A 90 -6.24 -14.98 -4.71
N LEU A 91 -5.71 -14.75 -3.51
CA LEU A 91 -5.50 -13.41 -2.96
C LEU A 91 -4.05 -13.01 -3.17
N VAL A 92 -3.82 -11.76 -3.57
CA VAL A 92 -2.50 -11.15 -3.75
C VAL A 92 -2.50 -9.79 -3.07
N MET A 93 -1.43 -9.45 -2.36
CA MET A 93 -1.27 -8.14 -1.72
C MET A 93 0.16 -7.64 -1.85
N PRO A 94 0.38 -6.33 -2.04
CA PRO A 94 1.72 -5.77 -1.94
C PRO A 94 2.24 -5.90 -0.50
N THR A 95 3.49 -6.33 -0.36
CA THR A 95 4.22 -6.44 0.91
C THR A 95 5.52 -5.67 0.82
N PHE A 96 5.44 -4.42 0.36
CA PHE A 96 6.61 -3.59 0.09
C PHE A 96 7.44 -3.38 1.35
N THR A 97 8.73 -3.16 1.14
CA THR A 97 9.77 -3.10 2.18
C THR A 97 10.57 -1.82 2.02
N GLU A 98 9.88 -0.67 2.11
CA GLU A 98 10.47 0.66 1.93
C GLU A 98 11.67 0.93 2.84
N LEU A 99 11.72 0.30 4.03
CA LEU A 99 12.84 0.38 4.96
C LEU A 99 14.14 -0.23 4.40
N ASN A 100 14.05 -1.09 3.38
CA ASN A 100 15.20 -1.69 2.71
C ASN A 100 15.60 -0.91 1.44
N SER A 101 15.74 0.41 1.58
CA SER A 101 16.13 1.32 0.50
C SER A 101 16.87 2.51 1.08
N ASP A 102 17.91 2.99 0.40
CA ASP A 102 18.61 4.22 0.78
C ASP A 102 18.08 5.49 0.09
N THR A 103 16.96 5.38 -0.62
CA THR A 103 16.27 6.51 -1.27
C THR A 103 14.84 6.70 -0.75
N SER A 104 14.37 5.84 0.15
CA SER A 104 13.00 5.91 0.66
C SER A 104 12.83 7.00 1.71
N LEU A 105 11.60 7.52 1.83
CA LEU A 105 11.23 8.46 2.89
C LEU A 105 11.59 7.98 4.31
N PRO A 106 11.35 6.71 4.70
CA PRO A 106 11.81 6.20 5.99
C PRO A 106 13.33 6.31 6.20
N PHE A 107 14.14 5.99 5.18
CA PHE A 107 15.59 6.13 5.27
C PHE A 107 16.01 7.59 5.39
N GLN A 108 15.46 8.46 4.54
CA GLN A 108 15.75 9.90 4.58
C GLN A 108 15.42 10.51 5.94
N ARG A 109 14.31 10.09 6.56
CA ARG A 109 13.93 10.53 7.92
C ARG A 109 14.87 9.99 9.00
N ALA A 110 15.26 8.72 8.90
CA ALA A 110 16.16 8.09 9.87
C ALA A 110 17.59 8.65 9.83
N THR A 111 18.00 9.17 8.67
CA THR A 111 19.36 9.69 8.44
C THR A 111 19.43 11.21 8.39
N TYR A 112 18.31 11.91 8.62
CA TYR A 112 18.26 13.37 8.59
C TYR A 112 19.17 13.99 9.65
N GLY A 113 20.13 14.80 9.21
CA GLY A 113 21.07 15.51 10.09
C GLY A 113 22.29 14.68 10.54
N LEU A 114 22.41 13.43 10.09
CA LEU A 114 23.61 12.61 10.31
C LEU A 114 24.76 13.04 9.40
N SER A 115 25.98 12.83 9.85
CA SER A 115 27.19 12.93 9.02
C SER A 115 27.32 11.74 8.07
N ASP A 116 28.14 11.88 7.02
CA ASP A 116 28.38 10.80 6.05
C ASP A 116 28.85 9.49 6.73
N ALA A 117 29.71 9.58 7.75
CA ALA A 117 30.19 8.42 8.49
C ALA A 117 29.08 7.73 9.30
N GLU A 118 28.13 8.49 9.86
CA GLU A 118 26.97 7.96 10.58
C GLU A 118 25.96 7.33 9.61
N ILE A 119 25.79 7.91 8.41
CA ILE A 119 24.97 7.33 7.33
C ILE A 119 25.57 6.00 6.88
N ASP A 120 26.88 5.93 6.70
CA ASP A 120 27.57 4.69 6.33
C ASP A 120 27.43 3.62 7.41
N ALA A 121 27.56 3.99 8.69
CA ALA A 121 27.31 3.08 9.81
C ALA A 121 25.85 2.57 9.81
N TYR A 122 24.88 3.46 9.63
CA TYR A 122 23.46 3.09 9.52
C TYR A 122 23.23 2.09 8.37
N LYS A 123 23.84 2.34 7.20
CA LYS A 123 23.75 1.44 6.04
C LYS A 123 24.40 0.07 6.25
N GLN A 124 25.41 -0.03 7.12
CA GLN A 124 26.05 -1.30 7.47
C GLN A 124 25.17 -2.16 8.41
N GLU A 125 24.32 -1.52 9.21
CA GLU A 125 23.41 -2.20 10.15
C GLU A 125 22.07 -2.63 9.53
N MET A 126 21.75 -2.14 8.32
CA MET A 126 20.51 -2.48 7.64
C MET A 126 20.43 -4.00 7.36
N PRO A 127 19.36 -4.69 7.81
CA PRO A 127 19.24 -6.12 7.63
C PRO A 127 18.91 -6.48 6.17
N PRO A 128 19.40 -7.62 5.67
CA PRO A 128 19.06 -8.10 4.34
C PRO A 128 17.57 -8.48 4.26
N PHE A 129 16.99 -8.34 3.08
CA PHE A 129 15.66 -8.85 2.82
C PHE A 129 15.64 -10.38 2.89
N ASP A 130 14.69 -10.90 3.66
CA ASP A 130 14.31 -12.30 3.69
C ASP A 130 12.79 -12.38 3.50
N PRO A 131 12.29 -13.06 2.44
CA PRO A 131 10.85 -13.15 2.18
C PRO A 131 10.06 -13.80 3.33
N ALA A 132 10.69 -14.69 4.11
CA ALA A 132 10.09 -15.37 5.25
C ALA A 132 10.04 -14.50 6.52
N TRP A 133 11.03 -13.62 6.74
CA TRP A 133 11.19 -12.92 8.02
C TRP A 133 11.01 -11.41 7.95
N THR A 134 11.39 -10.74 6.86
CA THR A 134 11.25 -9.29 6.75
C THR A 134 9.76 -8.92 6.80
N PRO A 135 9.31 -8.06 7.74
CA PRO A 135 7.91 -7.65 7.78
C PRO A 135 7.53 -6.82 6.54
N ALA A 136 6.25 -6.81 6.18
CA ALA A 136 5.76 -5.77 5.27
C ALA A 136 5.88 -4.39 5.94
N SER A 137 6.13 -3.35 5.14
CA SER A 137 6.18 -1.97 5.65
C SER A 137 4.85 -1.61 6.33
N PRO A 138 4.88 -0.91 7.49
CA PRO A 138 3.67 -0.40 8.13
C PRO A 138 2.78 0.47 7.20
N THR A 139 3.37 1.09 6.18
CA THR A 139 2.66 1.87 5.14
C THR A 139 1.69 1.01 4.31
N MET A 140 1.93 -0.31 4.20
CA MET A 140 1.05 -1.26 3.51
C MET A 140 -0.21 -1.61 4.32
N GLY A 141 -0.26 -1.25 5.61
CA GLY A 141 -1.30 -1.65 6.53
C GLY A 141 -1.12 -3.06 7.10
N ALA A 142 -1.98 -3.46 8.03
CA ALA A 142 -1.82 -4.72 8.77
C ALA A 142 -2.30 -5.97 7.99
N LEU A 143 -3.15 -5.80 6.97
CA LEU A 143 -3.73 -6.95 6.25
C LEU A 143 -2.70 -7.73 5.41
N PRO A 144 -1.79 -7.09 4.64
CA PRO A 144 -0.76 -7.82 3.91
C PRO A 144 0.18 -8.63 4.82
N GLU A 145 0.51 -8.11 6.01
CA GLU A 145 1.33 -8.83 6.99
C GLU A 145 0.61 -10.07 7.53
N VAL A 146 -0.70 -9.96 7.79
CA VAL A 146 -1.53 -11.09 8.21
C VAL A 146 -1.63 -12.16 7.12
N LEU A 147 -1.71 -11.75 5.85
CA LEU A 147 -1.66 -12.67 4.71
C LEU A 147 -0.27 -13.32 4.58
N ARG A 148 0.82 -12.55 4.75
CA ARG A 148 2.21 -13.05 4.72
C ARG A 148 2.46 -14.17 5.71
N GLN A 149 1.87 -14.07 6.90
CA GLN A 149 2.00 -15.05 7.96
C GLN A 149 0.98 -16.20 7.87
N ALA A 150 0.05 -16.16 6.92
CA ALA A 150 -0.99 -17.16 6.80
C ALA A 150 -0.44 -18.49 6.24
N PRO A 151 -0.88 -19.66 6.76
CA PRO A 151 -0.50 -20.95 6.18
C PRO A 151 -0.83 -21.05 4.69
N GLY A 152 0.15 -21.51 3.92
CA GLY A 152 0.06 -21.65 2.46
C GLY A 152 0.23 -20.33 1.67
N ALA A 153 0.53 -19.22 2.34
CA ALA A 153 0.95 -18.00 1.67
C ALA A 153 2.40 -18.14 1.16
N VAL A 154 2.67 -17.52 0.02
CA VAL A 154 4.00 -17.47 -0.61
C VAL A 154 4.29 -16.02 -0.94
N ARG A 155 5.52 -15.56 -0.68
CA ARG A 155 5.97 -14.20 -0.96
C ARG A 155 7.01 -14.19 -2.07
N SER A 156 6.96 -13.18 -2.94
CA SER A 156 7.98 -12.96 -3.96
C SER A 156 9.30 -12.46 -3.36
N SER A 157 10.38 -12.68 -4.11
CA SER A 157 11.76 -12.46 -3.68
C SER A 157 12.29 -11.03 -3.85
N HIS A 158 11.53 -10.11 -4.43
CA HIS A 158 12.03 -8.76 -4.69
C HIS A 158 12.20 -7.97 -3.38
N PRO A 159 13.40 -7.43 -3.10
CA PRO A 159 13.77 -6.93 -1.78
C PRO A 159 13.08 -5.63 -1.37
N GLN A 160 12.40 -4.94 -2.29
CA GLN A 160 11.74 -3.65 -2.06
C GLN A 160 10.23 -3.66 -2.40
N SER A 161 9.84 -4.40 -3.44
CA SER A 161 8.47 -4.41 -4.01
C SER A 161 7.85 -5.81 -4.01
N SER A 162 8.18 -6.64 -3.02
CA SER A 162 7.59 -7.97 -2.91
C SER A 162 6.07 -7.95 -2.77
N PHE A 163 5.45 -9.05 -3.20
CA PHE A 163 4.02 -9.34 -3.07
C PHE A 163 3.87 -10.67 -2.34
N VAL A 164 2.83 -10.79 -1.53
CA VAL A 164 2.38 -12.08 -0.99
C VAL A 164 1.15 -12.55 -1.75
N ALA A 165 1.06 -13.85 -2.01
CA ALA A 165 -0.12 -14.48 -2.53
C ALA A 165 -0.50 -15.75 -1.76
N ARG A 166 -1.79 -16.08 -1.74
CA ARG A 166 -2.34 -17.33 -1.20
C ARG A 166 -3.51 -17.79 -2.05
N GLY A 167 -3.52 -19.07 -2.42
CA GLY A 167 -4.56 -19.67 -3.26
C GLY A 167 -3.98 -20.44 -4.44
N LEU A 168 -4.86 -20.86 -5.35
CA LEU A 168 -4.53 -21.80 -6.43
C LEU A 168 -3.37 -21.34 -7.31
N LEU A 169 -3.32 -20.05 -7.65
CA LEU A 169 -2.34 -19.48 -8.58
C LEU A 169 -1.19 -18.77 -7.86
N ALA A 170 -1.11 -18.83 -6.52
CA ALA A 170 -0.16 -18.04 -5.74
C ALA A 170 1.30 -18.25 -6.20
N ASN A 171 1.74 -19.50 -6.32
CA ASN A 171 3.11 -19.81 -6.78
C ASN A 171 3.38 -19.28 -8.19
N GLY A 172 2.41 -19.41 -9.10
CA GLY A 172 2.53 -18.92 -10.47
C GLY A 172 2.67 -17.40 -10.53
N ILE A 173 2.04 -16.66 -9.60
CA ILE A 173 2.05 -15.20 -9.58
C ILE A 173 3.31 -14.63 -8.91
N VAL A 174 3.78 -15.21 -7.80
CA VAL A 174 4.83 -14.56 -6.98
C VAL A 174 6.23 -15.15 -7.14
N ARG A 175 6.38 -16.37 -7.66
CA ARG A 175 7.73 -16.95 -7.83
C ARG A 175 8.48 -16.27 -8.97
N HIS A 176 9.82 -16.35 -8.89
CA HIS A 176 10.74 -15.81 -9.91
C HIS A 176 10.55 -14.31 -10.15
N HIS A 177 10.30 -13.54 -9.09
CA HIS A 177 10.29 -12.09 -9.17
C HIS A 177 11.73 -11.61 -9.33
N ASN A 178 12.08 -11.17 -10.54
CA ASN A 178 13.44 -10.77 -10.88
C ASN A 178 13.88 -9.59 -9.99
N PRO A 179 15.02 -9.66 -9.29
CA PRO A 179 15.52 -8.59 -8.42
C PRO A 179 15.81 -7.25 -9.12
N VAL A 180 15.85 -7.21 -10.46
CA VAL A 180 16.01 -5.96 -11.23
C VAL A 180 14.72 -5.50 -11.91
N SER A 181 13.58 -6.04 -11.51
CA SER A 181 12.26 -5.66 -12.05
C SER A 181 11.29 -5.40 -10.91
N HIS A 182 11.10 -4.13 -10.55
CA HIS A 182 10.15 -3.74 -9.50
C HIS A 182 8.72 -4.19 -9.83
N PHE A 183 8.25 -3.77 -11.00
CA PHE A 183 6.86 -3.91 -11.44
C PHE A 183 6.73 -4.23 -12.94
N GLY A 184 7.84 -4.44 -13.64
CA GLY A 184 7.88 -4.71 -15.08
C GLY A 184 7.51 -6.14 -15.48
N GLU A 185 7.96 -6.55 -16.66
CA GLU A 185 7.58 -7.81 -17.31
C GLU A 185 7.88 -9.09 -16.49
N GLN A 186 8.86 -9.04 -15.58
CA GLN A 186 9.24 -10.19 -14.76
C GLN A 186 8.70 -10.10 -13.31
N SER A 187 7.75 -9.19 -13.08
CA SER A 187 7.11 -8.95 -11.79
C SER A 187 5.79 -9.70 -11.62
N PRO A 188 5.27 -9.83 -10.37
CA PRO A 188 3.92 -10.33 -10.12
C PRO A 188 2.82 -9.53 -10.81
N LEU A 189 3.01 -8.23 -11.07
CA LEU A 189 2.00 -7.42 -11.78
C LEU A 189 1.85 -7.86 -13.23
N SER A 190 2.94 -8.12 -13.94
CA SER A 190 2.88 -8.64 -15.32
C SER A 190 2.19 -10.01 -15.38
N ARG A 191 2.45 -10.87 -14.39
CA ARG A 191 1.78 -12.18 -14.28
C ARG A 191 0.29 -12.03 -13.99
N LEU A 192 -0.11 -11.09 -13.14
CA LEU A 192 -1.52 -10.74 -12.92
C LEU A 192 -2.17 -10.17 -14.19
N PHE A 193 -1.47 -9.33 -14.94
CA PHE A 193 -1.93 -8.76 -16.20
C PHE A 193 -2.11 -9.81 -17.31
N SER A 194 -1.48 -10.97 -17.18
CA SER A 194 -1.67 -12.11 -18.09
C SER A 194 -2.88 -12.98 -17.75
N LEU A 195 -3.61 -12.68 -16.65
CA LEU A 195 -4.78 -13.43 -16.20
C LEU A 195 -6.06 -12.65 -16.54
N PRO A 196 -6.92 -13.15 -17.45
CA PRO A 196 -8.13 -12.44 -17.90
C PRO A 196 -9.06 -11.99 -16.77
N ASP A 197 -9.19 -12.82 -15.72
CA ASP A 197 -10.12 -12.60 -14.61
C ASP A 197 -9.47 -11.92 -13.39
N ALA A 198 -8.24 -11.42 -13.51
CA ALA A 198 -7.60 -10.68 -12.43
C ALA A 198 -8.29 -9.34 -12.18
N LYS A 199 -8.57 -9.06 -10.90
CA LYS A 199 -9.22 -7.83 -10.45
C LYS A 199 -8.41 -7.18 -9.35
N VAL A 200 -8.52 -5.86 -9.24
CA VAL A 200 -8.02 -5.09 -8.12
C VAL A 200 -9.18 -4.74 -7.21
N LEU A 201 -9.09 -5.15 -5.95
CA LEU A 201 -10.05 -4.82 -4.91
C LEU A 201 -9.48 -3.72 -4.01
N MET A 202 -10.16 -2.58 -3.99
CA MET A 202 -9.79 -1.42 -3.17
C MET A 202 -10.76 -1.30 -1.99
N LEU A 203 -10.31 -1.68 -0.80
CA LEU A 203 -11.08 -1.63 0.44
C LEU A 203 -10.72 -0.35 1.22
N GLY A 204 -11.46 0.73 0.95
CA GLY A 204 -11.28 2.01 1.65
C GLY A 204 -9.99 2.75 1.29
N THR A 205 -9.44 2.47 0.11
CA THR A 205 -8.26 3.15 -0.46
C THR A 205 -8.66 3.94 -1.72
N GLY A 206 -7.93 5.03 -2.00
CA GLY A 206 -8.00 5.78 -3.26
C GLY A 206 -7.05 5.20 -4.31
N PHE A 207 -7.07 5.78 -5.52
CA PHE A 207 -6.28 5.30 -6.64
C PHE A 207 -4.78 5.59 -6.51
N SER A 208 -4.39 6.52 -5.64
CA SER A 208 -3.00 6.67 -5.16
C SER A 208 -2.39 5.39 -4.59
N ALA A 209 -3.20 4.41 -4.14
CA ALA A 209 -2.73 3.09 -3.70
C ALA A 209 -2.83 2.00 -4.78
N PHE A 210 -3.24 2.33 -6.01
CA PHE A 210 -3.50 1.36 -7.09
C PHE A 210 -2.20 0.91 -7.75
N THR A 211 -1.47 0.02 -7.07
CA THR A 211 -0.13 -0.46 -7.49
C THR A 211 -0.08 -0.98 -8.92
N ALA A 212 -1.18 -1.52 -9.46
CA ALA A 212 -1.20 -2.02 -10.84
C ALA A 212 -0.92 -0.92 -11.88
N PHE A 213 -1.13 0.37 -11.57
CA PHE A 213 -0.73 1.46 -12.47
C PHE A 213 0.79 1.56 -12.67
N HIS A 214 1.61 1.07 -11.74
CA HIS A 214 3.05 1.02 -11.97
C HIS A 214 3.41 0.15 -13.18
N LEU A 215 2.65 -0.91 -13.48
CA LEU A 215 2.91 -1.71 -14.69
C LEU A 215 2.72 -0.88 -15.97
N ALA A 216 1.78 0.07 -15.97
CA ALA A 216 1.56 0.96 -17.11
C ALA A 216 2.75 1.91 -17.37
N GLU A 217 3.54 2.22 -16.33
CA GLU A 217 4.76 3.03 -16.47
C GLU A 217 5.84 2.31 -17.29
N TYR A 218 5.87 0.96 -17.25
CA TYR A 218 6.79 0.15 -18.06
C TYR A 218 6.37 0.06 -19.52
N PHE A 219 5.13 0.44 -19.85
CA PHE A 219 4.63 0.46 -21.23
C PHE A 219 4.91 1.79 -21.93
N GLN A 220 5.49 2.77 -21.23
CA GLN A 220 5.76 4.08 -21.81
C GLN A 220 6.95 4.01 -22.79
N PRO A 221 6.86 4.62 -24.00
CA PRO A 221 7.93 4.58 -25.00
C PRO A 221 9.25 5.18 -24.53
N LYS A 222 9.18 6.19 -23.65
CA LYS A 222 10.32 6.81 -22.98
C LYS A 222 10.00 6.89 -21.50
N VAL A 223 10.84 6.26 -20.69
CA VAL A 223 10.69 6.26 -19.24
C VAL A 223 12.02 6.66 -18.61
N ALA A 224 11.97 7.57 -17.65
CA ALA A 224 13.14 7.89 -16.86
C ALA A 224 13.49 6.69 -15.97
N THR A 225 14.77 6.43 -15.80
CA THR A 225 15.28 5.38 -14.90
C THR A 225 16.00 6.00 -13.72
N ARG A 226 16.14 5.22 -12.65
CA ARG A 226 17.05 5.54 -11.54
C ARG A 226 17.74 4.29 -11.03
N MET A 227 18.85 4.52 -10.33
CA MET A 227 19.52 3.48 -9.55
C MET A 227 18.75 3.25 -8.24
N TYR A 228 18.35 2.00 -8.01
CA TYR A 228 17.80 1.49 -6.77
C TYR A 228 18.87 0.70 -6.03
N ARG A 229 18.85 0.79 -4.70
CA ARG A 229 19.80 0.08 -3.83
C ARG A 229 19.07 -0.48 -2.63
N CYS A 230 19.41 -1.72 -2.29
CA CYS A 230 18.81 -2.47 -1.19
C CYS A 230 19.81 -3.44 -0.60
N VAL A 231 19.49 -3.98 0.58
CA VAL A 231 20.30 -5.02 1.22
C VAL A 231 19.70 -6.39 0.95
N VAL A 232 20.53 -7.31 0.48
CA VAL A 232 20.20 -8.71 0.19
C VAL A 232 21.27 -9.61 0.83
N PRO A 233 20.98 -10.90 1.09
CA PRO A 233 22.01 -11.82 1.56
C PRO A 233 23.03 -12.13 0.44
N ASP A 234 24.32 -12.13 0.77
CA ASP A 234 25.36 -12.68 -0.09
C ASP A 234 25.33 -14.22 -0.10
N TRP A 235 26.28 -14.86 -0.80
CA TRP A 235 26.35 -16.32 -0.89
C TRP A 235 26.64 -17.02 0.46
N LEU A 236 27.05 -16.28 1.49
CA LEU A 236 27.24 -16.77 2.87
C LEU A 236 26.10 -16.35 3.79
N GLY A 237 25.05 -15.68 3.27
CA GLY A 237 23.92 -15.18 4.05
C GLY A 237 24.19 -13.85 4.78
N ARG A 238 25.30 -13.17 4.50
CA ARG A 238 25.66 -11.90 5.14
C ARG A 238 25.00 -10.72 4.41
N PRO A 239 24.71 -9.60 5.10
CA PRO A 239 24.16 -8.41 4.46
C PRO A 239 25.09 -7.88 3.35
N SER A 240 24.55 -7.63 2.16
CA SER A 240 25.27 -7.04 1.04
C SER A 240 24.38 -6.05 0.29
N TRP A 241 24.94 -4.90 -0.07
CA TRP A 241 24.25 -3.92 -0.89
C TRP A 241 24.18 -4.41 -2.35
N PHE A 242 22.97 -4.44 -2.88
CA PHE A 242 22.66 -4.76 -4.26
C PHE A 242 22.07 -3.53 -4.94
N SER A 243 22.60 -3.21 -6.12
CA SER A 243 22.22 -2.05 -6.91
C SER A 243 21.66 -2.51 -8.26
N TYR A 244 20.60 -1.88 -8.73
CA TYR A 244 20.03 -2.13 -10.04
C TYR A 244 19.36 -0.87 -10.57
N GLU A 245 19.34 -0.73 -11.88
CA GLU A 245 18.64 0.35 -12.56
C GLU A 245 17.25 -0.12 -13.00
N ASP A 246 16.22 0.68 -12.75
CA ASP A 246 14.85 0.41 -13.16
C ASP A 246 14.08 1.73 -13.36
N VAL A 247 12.83 1.63 -13.82
CA VAL A 247 11.90 2.75 -14.00
C VAL A 247 11.83 3.63 -12.75
N LEU A 248 11.95 4.93 -12.94
CA LEU A 248 11.64 5.94 -11.93
C LEU A 248 10.12 6.04 -11.78
N LEU A 249 9.60 5.35 -10.77
CA LEU A 249 8.17 5.26 -10.51
C LEU A 249 7.58 6.62 -10.08
N ASP A 250 6.41 6.96 -10.61
CA ASP A 250 5.66 8.17 -10.30
C ASP A 250 4.20 7.85 -9.99
N LEU A 251 3.77 8.21 -8.79
CA LEU A 251 2.40 8.03 -8.31
C LEU A 251 1.60 9.34 -8.22
N ALA A 252 2.21 10.48 -8.59
CA ALA A 252 1.62 11.81 -8.39
C ALA A 252 0.30 12.02 -9.14
N ASP A 253 0.09 11.33 -10.26
CA ASP A 253 -1.10 11.40 -11.10
C ASP A 253 -2.03 10.18 -10.98
N PHE A 254 -1.77 9.24 -10.07
CA PHE A 254 -2.60 8.03 -9.93
C PHE A 254 -4.06 8.34 -9.58
N ASP A 255 -4.32 9.33 -8.72
CA ASP A 255 -5.69 9.74 -8.42
C ASP A 255 -6.38 10.41 -9.63
N LEU A 256 -5.63 11.12 -10.49
CA LEU A 256 -6.16 11.69 -11.73
C LEU A 256 -6.49 10.60 -12.76
N ILE A 257 -5.58 9.62 -12.92
CA ILE A 257 -5.81 8.44 -13.77
C ILE A 257 -7.03 7.68 -13.27
N GLY A 258 -7.13 7.46 -11.96
CA GLY A 258 -8.25 6.78 -11.32
C GLY A 258 -9.60 7.46 -11.53
N ALA A 259 -9.64 8.80 -11.43
CA ALA A 259 -10.83 9.59 -11.72
C ALA A 259 -11.24 9.43 -13.20
N ALA A 260 -10.31 9.64 -14.13
CA ALA A 260 -10.57 9.48 -15.56
C ALA A 260 -10.98 8.04 -15.93
N LEU A 261 -10.39 7.03 -15.28
CA LEU A 261 -10.76 5.63 -15.46
C LEU A 261 -12.20 5.38 -15.02
N THR A 262 -12.63 5.96 -13.90
CA THR A 262 -14.00 5.79 -13.39
C THR A 262 -15.05 6.39 -14.34
N ASP A 263 -14.69 7.44 -15.07
CA ASP A 263 -15.56 8.05 -16.09
C ASP A 263 -15.67 7.23 -17.39
N ASN A 264 -14.68 6.37 -17.67
CA ASN A 264 -14.55 5.69 -18.97
C ASN A 264 -14.64 4.15 -18.91
N LEU A 265 -14.52 3.57 -17.72
CA LEU A 265 -14.54 2.13 -17.50
C LEU A 265 -15.62 1.76 -16.50
N THR A 266 -16.42 0.74 -16.82
CA THR A 266 -17.38 0.19 -15.87
C THR A 266 -16.64 -0.54 -14.73
N ILE A 267 -16.56 0.11 -13.58
CA ILE A 267 -16.10 -0.49 -12.33
C ILE A 267 -17.29 -0.78 -11.41
N ARG A 268 -17.12 -1.74 -10.49
CA ARG A 268 -18.14 -2.00 -9.46
C ARG A 268 -17.79 -1.27 -8.19
N GLU A 269 -18.78 -0.62 -7.60
CA GLU A 269 -18.66 0.03 -6.30
C GLU A 269 -19.80 -0.38 -5.39
N GLY A 270 -19.51 -0.48 -4.09
CA GLY A 270 -20.50 -0.87 -3.10
C GLY A 270 -19.97 -0.78 -1.68
N PRO A 271 -20.86 -0.84 -0.68
CA PRO A 271 -20.46 -0.88 0.72
C PRO A 271 -19.75 -2.20 1.05
N VAL A 272 -18.65 -2.12 1.79
CA VAL A 272 -18.02 -3.25 2.49
C VAL A 272 -17.58 -2.75 3.87
N GLY A 273 -18.21 -3.26 4.92
CA GLY A 273 -18.16 -2.69 6.26
C GLY A 273 -18.67 -1.25 6.27
N ALA A 274 -17.87 -0.35 6.83
CA ALA A 274 -18.14 1.08 6.89
C ALA A 274 -17.52 1.88 5.72
N THR A 275 -16.90 1.21 4.74
CA THR A 275 -16.27 1.88 3.60
C THR A 275 -16.97 1.58 2.28
N ARG A 276 -16.72 2.42 1.28
CA ARG A 276 -17.13 2.19 -0.10
C ARG A 276 -15.96 1.57 -0.86
N ALA A 277 -16.09 0.29 -1.18
CA ALA A 277 -15.09 -0.47 -1.91
C ALA A 277 -15.25 -0.30 -3.42
N LYS A 278 -14.15 -0.52 -4.15
CA LYS A 278 -14.13 -0.61 -5.62
C LYS A 278 -13.57 -1.96 -6.04
N LEU A 279 -14.18 -2.57 -7.05
CA LEU A 279 -13.68 -3.77 -7.72
C LEU A 279 -13.46 -3.42 -9.19
N VAL A 280 -12.18 -3.41 -9.58
CA VAL A 280 -11.71 -2.88 -10.86
C VAL A 280 -11.09 -4.03 -11.67
N PRO A 281 -11.47 -4.25 -12.95
CA PRO A 281 -10.83 -5.26 -13.78
C PRO A 281 -9.39 -4.81 -14.09
N LEU A 282 -8.40 -5.68 -13.84
CA LEU A 282 -6.99 -5.29 -13.85
C LEU A 282 -6.50 -4.94 -15.26
N ILE A 283 -6.77 -5.78 -16.26
CA ILE A 283 -6.28 -5.59 -17.63
C ILE A 283 -6.78 -4.27 -18.23
N PRO A 284 -8.10 -3.98 -18.26
CA PRO A 284 -8.59 -2.71 -18.80
C PRO A 284 -8.06 -1.50 -18.02
N ALA A 285 -7.86 -1.61 -16.71
CA ALA A 285 -7.32 -0.52 -15.90
C ALA A 285 -5.87 -0.18 -16.24
N VAL A 286 -5.01 -1.20 -16.39
CA VAL A 286 -3.61 -1.00 -16.77
C VAL A 286 -3.52 -0.46 -18.20
N ALA A 287 -4.31 -1.00 -19.14
CA ALA A 287 -4.35 -0.52 -20.52
C ALA A 287 -4.81 0.94 -20.60
N PHE A 288 -5.85 1.31 -19.86
CA PHE A 288 -6.32 2.69 -19.77
C PHE A 288 -5.25 3.61 -19.20
N ALA A 289 -4.59 3.21 -18.10
CA ALA A 289 -3.52 3.99 -17.48
C ALA A 289 -2.35 4.21 -18.44
N ALA A 290 -1.95 3.19 -19.21
CA ALA A 290 -0.84 3.30 -20.15
C ALA A 290 -1.12 4.32 -21.26
N ASP A 291 -2.33 4.28 -21.84
CA ASP A 291 -2.77 5.27 -22.83
C ASP A 291 -2.92 6.67 -22.22
N TRP A 292 -3.48 6.77 -21.02
CA TRP A 292 -3.61 8.04 -20.31
C TRP A 292 -2.23 8.67 -20.06
N MET A 293 -1.27 7.90 -19.54
CA MET A 293 0.09 8.37 -19.29
C MET A 293 0.76 8.84 -20.59
N THR A 294 0.61 8.11 -21.68
CA THR A 294 1.15 8.48 -23.01
C THR A 294 0.63 9.85 -23.48
N ARG A 295 -0.62 10.18 -23.16
CA ARG A 295 -1.26 11.45 -23.56
C ARG A 295 -0.97 12.63 -22.64
N HIS A 296 -0.64 12.38 -21.37
CA HIS A 296 -0.62 13.44 -20.34
C HIS A 296 0.73 13.62 -19.63
N ARG A 297 1.60 12.60 -19.60
CA ARG A 297 2.97 12.76 -19.08
C ARG A 297 3.84 13.33 -20.19
N ALA A 298 4.42 14.50 -19.94
CA ALA A 298 5.36 15.11 -20.87
C ALA A 298 6.67 14.30 -20.93
N ASP A 299 7.32 14.31 -22.09
CA ASP A 299 8.68 13.79 -22.26
C ASP A 299 9.61 14.45 -21.23
N GLY A 300 10.21 13.65 -20.34
CA GLY A 300 11.23 14.12 -19.39
C GLY A 300 10.70 14.80 -18.12
N ARG A 301 9.45 14.53 -17.69
CA ARG A 301 8.96 15.00 -16.39
C ARG A 301 9.93 14.55 -15.27
N PRO A 302 10.59 15.47 -14.54
CA PRO A 302 11.27 15.12 -13.31
C PRO A 302 10.18 14.83 -12.29
N THR A 303 10.13 13.59 -11.80
CA THR A 303 9.18 13.22 -10.76
C THR A 303 9.68 13.84 -9.46
N ALA A 304 8.80 14.57 -8.77
CA ALA A 304 9.16 15.26 -7.56
C ALA A 304 9.77 14.27 -6.56
N VAL A 305 10.98 14.59 -6.07
CA VAL A 305 11.54 13.99 -4.88
C VAL A 305 10.55 14.30 -3.75
N ALA A 306 9.81 13.29 -3.31
CA ALA A 306 9.04 13.31 -2.08
C ALA A 306 9.90 12.83 -0.93
#